data_AF-A0A5C3EA03-F1
#
_entry.id   AF-A0A5C3EA03-F1
#
_cell.length_a   1.000
_cell.length_b   1.000
_cell.length_c   1.000
_cell.angle_alpha   90.00
_cell.angle_beta   90.00
_cell.angle_gamma   90.00
#
_symmetry.space_group_name_H-M   'P 1'
#
loop_
_entity.id
_entity.type
_entity.pdbx_description
1 polymer ?
#
loop_
_entity_poly.entity_id
_entity_poly.type
_entity_poly.pdbx_seq_one_letter_code
_entity_poly.pdbx_strand_id
1 'polypeptide(L)'
;MSRSTIVLCLVFLAILLLGQSVAMPPPQRVRSRPPPLDFPSSSASVSRESGYETFYRSLLAPLGLYKSEPDHTAPIGSPRGNVRIPAGQTEMYLGLLSDHPAYISPTAANDLNGILRRIRDMVNSPNAPTLAEQRSLVSLLEQEVNRSKRDLFSPLHPENLTSQHKSPIEKLRNKYKALMQLLEDPERLNRLTNQLEPEFQDRFLAANEVLSAEKMLLDNALEMGYVGDFPRLP
;
A
#
# COMPACT_ATOMS: atom_id res chain seq x y z
N MET A 1 -8.02 -15.78 35.85
CA MET A 1 -8.68 -15.90 34.53
C MET A 1 -9.81 -14.88 34.47
N SER A 2 -9.63 -13.81 33.70
CA SER A 2 -10.47 -12.62 33.69
C SER A 2 -11.46 -12.66 32.52
N ARG A 3 -12.70 -12.20 32.76
CA ARG A 3 -13.87 -12.25 31.87
C ARG A 3 -13.76 -11.39 30.58
N SER A 4 -12.60 -10.79 30.29
CA SER A 4 -12.41 -9.88 29.15
C SER A 4 -11.99 -10.56 27.85
N THR A 5 -11.57 -11.83 27.86
CA THR A 5 -11.19 -12.56 26.64
C THR A 5 -12.36 -13.21 25.90
N ILE A 6 -13.55 -13.30 26.52
CA ILE A 6 -14.72 -13.96 25.91
C ILE A 6 -15.52 -13.01 25.01
N VAL A 7 -15.46 -11.70 25.25
CA VAL A 7 -16.20 -10.70 24.43
C VAL A 7 -15.48 -10.42 23.11
N LEU A 8 -14.14 -10.53 23.05
CA LEU A 8 -13.39 -10.30 21.81
C LEU A 8 -13.54 -11.44 20.77
N CYS A 9 -13.85 -12.66 21.21
CA CYS A 9 -14.03 -13.80 20.31
C CYS A 9 -15.41 -13.87 19.64
N LEU A 10 -16.42 -13.16 20.15
CA LEU A 10 -17.78 -13.22 19.61
C LEU A 10 -18.10 -12.14 18.57
N VAL A 11 -17.29 -11.09 18.45
CA VAL A 11 -17.42 -10.11 17.34
C VAL A 11 -16.78 -10.64 16.05
N PHE A 12 -15.80 -11.56 16.15
CA PHE A 12 -15.12 -12.15 15.00
C PHE A 12 -15.91 -13.26 14.28
N LEU A 13 -16.94 -13.84 14.91
CA LEU A 13 -17.65 -15.01 14.37
C LEU A 13 -18.96 -14.68 13.62
N ALA A 14 -19.45 -13.44 13.68
CA ALA A 14 -20.74 -13.07 13.08
C ALA A 14 -20.67 -12.54 11.63
N ILE A 15 -19.46 -12.33 11.07
CA ILE A 15 -19.29 -11.81 9.69
C ILE A 15 -18.99 -12.93 8.69
N LEU A 16 -18.84 -14.18 9.13
CA LEU A 16 -18.51 -15.32 8.27
C LEU A 16 -19.71 -16.03 7.62
N LEU A 17 -20.93 -15.53 7.81
CA LEU A 17 -22.13 -16.15 7.27
C LEU A 17 -23.05 -15.10 6.66
N LEU A 18 -22.70 -14.58 5.49
CA LEU A 18 -23.60 -14.02 4.48
C LEU A 18 -22.80 -13.64 3.23
N GLY A 19 -23.23 -14.13 2.07
CA GLY A 19 -22.91 -13.48 0.80
C GLY A 19 -22.20 -14.37 -0.21
N GLN A 20 -23.02 -14.96 -1.07
CA GLN A 20 -22.60 -15.63 -2.30
C GLN A 20 -21.73 -14.71 -3.17
N SER A 21 -20.79 -15.33 -3.87
CA SER A 21 -19.95 -14.76 -4.90
C SER A 21 -20.76 -14.05 -5.98
N VAL A 22 -20.88 -12.72 -5.84
CA VAL A 22 -21.18 -11.81 -6.94
C VAL A 22 -20.03 -10.83 -6.97
N ALA A 23 -19.28 -10.82 -8.06
CA ALA A 23 -18.20 -9.87 -8.27
C ALA A 23 -18.74 -8.44 -8.11
N MET A 24 -18.30 -7.74 -7.06
CA MET A 24 -18.73 -6.37 -6.81
C MET A 24 -18.23 -5.45 -7.93
N PRO A 25 -19.10 -4.61 -8.51
CA PRO A 25 -18.67 -3.56 -9.41
C PRO A 25 -17.83 -2.53 -8.62
N PRO A 26 -16.81 -1.94 -9.26
CA PRO A 26 -15.84 -1.08 -8.59
C PRO A 26 -16.47 0.22 -8.09
N PRO A 27 -15.91 0.85 -7.03
CA PRO A 27 -16.20 2.23 -6.70
C PRO A 27 -15.54 3.15 -7.70
N GLN A 28 -16.34 3.64 -8.64
CA GLN A 28 -15.94 4.75 -9.49
C GLN A 28 -16.52 6.03 -8.89
N ARG A 29 -15.67 6.99 -8.54
CA ARG A 29 -16.03 8.36 -8.88
C ARG A 29 -15.99 8.41 -10.40
N VAL A 30 -17.14 8.29 -11.04
CA VAL A 30 -17.28 8.67 -12.45
C VAL A 30 -17.14 10.18 -12.48
N ARG A 31 -15.90 10.69 -12.37
CA ARG A 31 -15.58 11.99 -12.92
C ARG A 31 -15.66 11.80 -14.42
N SER A 32 -16.49 12.62 -15.05
CA SER A 32 -16.60 12.74 -16.49
C SER A 32 -15.19 12.88 -17.06
N ARG A 33 -14.67 11.78 -17.61
CA ARG A 33 -13.62 11.83 -18.63
C ARG A 33 -14.09 12.89 -19.64
N PRO A 34 -13.26 13.84 -20.09
CA PRO A 34 -13.66 14.64 -21.24
C PRO A 34 -14.08 13.65 -22.33
N PRO A 35 -15.32 13.75 -22.84
CA PRO A 35 -15.86 12.72 -23.70
C PRO A 35 -14.96 12.62 -24.95
N PRO A 36 -14.69 11.42 -25.48
CA PRO A 36 -14.36 11.34 -26.91
C PRO A 36 -15.50 12.06 -27.66
N LEU A 37 -15.14 12.82 -28.69
CA LEU A 37 -16.10 13.48 -29.58
C LEU A 37 -17.22 12.49 -29.93
N ASP A 38 -18.47 12.94 -29.72
CA ASP A 38 -19.73 12.24 -29.98
C ASP A 38 -20.17 11.27 -28.86
N PHE A 39 -21.00 11.73 -27.91
CA PHE A 39 -22.23 11.07 -27.38
C PHE A 39 -22.85 11.91 -26.23
N PRO A 40 -24.19 11.97 -26.10
CA PRO A 40 -24.86 12.92 -25.20
C PRO A 40 -24.84 12.49 -23.73
N SER A 41 -24.70 13.49 -22.86
CA SER A 41 -24.55 13.38 -21.40
C SER A 41 -25.88 13.16 -20.69
N SER A 42 -25.95 12.18 -19.78
CA SER A 42 -27.07 12.03 -18.84
C SER A 42 -26.58 12.00 -17.39
N SER A 43 -26.98 13.05 -16.67
CA SER A 43 -27.37 13.18 -15.25
C SER A 43 -26.50 12.62 -14.12
N ALA A 44 -26.24 13.52 -13.17
CA ALA A 44 -25.57 13.36 -11.88
C ALA A 44 -26.07 12.17 -11.02
N SER A 45 -25.13 11.39 -10.48
CA SER A 45 -25.38 10.39 -9.45
C SER A 45 -24.51 10.66 -8.22
N VAL A 46 -25.15 10.76 -7.05
CA VAL A 46 -24.49 10.88 -5.74
C VAL A 46 -23.58 9.66 -5.51
N SER A 47 -22.27 9.88 -5.44
CA SER A 47 -21.26 8.84 -5.27
C SER A 47 -21.35 8.20 -3.88
N ARG A 48 -21.59 6.89 -3.80
CA ARG A 48 -21.41 6.13 -2.54
C ARG A 48 -19.92 5.86 -2.34
N GLU A 49 -19.35 6.28 -1.21
CA GLU A 49 -17.99 5.90 -0.80
C GLU A 49 -17.88 4.37 -0.75
N SER A 50 -16.77 3.82 -1.26
CA SER A 50 -16.49 2.39 -1.06
C SER A 50 -16.01 2.07 0.33
N GLY A 51 -16.14 0.80 0.73
CA GLY A 51 -15.44 0.27 1.90
C GLY A 51 -13.93 0.54 1.88
N TYR A 52 -13.28 0.52 0.71
CA TYR A 52 -11.87 0.90 0.60
C TYR A 52 -11.64 2.39 0.84
N GLU A 53 -12.46 3.28 0.28
CA GLU A 53 -12.35 4.74 0.51
C GLU A 53 -12.56 5.10 1.99
N THR A 54 -13.53 4.47 2.66
CA THR A 54 -13.72 4.61 4.10
C THR A 54 -12.50 4.13 4.88
N PHE A 55 -11.95 2.96 4.53
CA PHE A 55 -10.75 2.42 5.17
C PHE A 55 -9.53 3.33 4.96
N TYR A 56 -9.27 3.74 3.72
CA TYR A 56 -8.21 4.67 3.33
C TYR A 56 -8.29 5.98 4.11
N ARG A 57 -9.49 6.57 4.23
CA ARG A 57 -9.70 7.77 5.05
C ARG A 57 -9.43 7.51 6.52
N SER A 58 -9.97 6.44 7.09
CA SER A 58 -9.81 6.12 8.53
C SER A 58 -8.35 5.91 8.92
N LEU A 59 -7.55 5.38 7.99
CA LEU A 59 -6.14 5.07 8.21
C LEU A 59 -5.25 6.31 8.06
N LEU A 60 -5.49 7.13 7.04
CA LEU A 60 -4.59 8.24 6.69
C LEU A 60 -4.97 9.59 7.30
N ALA A 61 -6.24 9.80 7.67
CA ALA A 61 -6.67 11.08 8.26
C ALA A 61 -5.99 11.36 9.61
N PRO A 62 -5.83 10.39 10.55
CA PRO A 62 -5.10 10.61 11.79
C PRO A 62 -3.63 10.99 11.58
N LEU A 63 -3.01 10.52 10.49
CA LEU A 63 -1.62 10.82 10.13
C LEU A 63 -1.46 12.16 9.39
N GLY A 64 -2.56 12.86 9.08
CA GLY A 64 -2.54 14.05 8.23
C GLY A 64 -2.14 13.76 6.78
N LEU A 65 -2.29 12.51 6.34
CA LEU A 65 -1.91 12.02 5.00
C LEU A 65 -3.12 11.71 4.11
N TYR A 66 -4.34 11.97 4.58
CA TYR A 66 -5.53 11.77 3.77
C TYR A 66 -5.59 12.80 2.63
N LYS A 67 -5.84 12.29 1.42
CA LYS A 67 -6.10 13.08 0.22
C LYS A 67 -7.49 12.70 -0.30
N SER A 68 -8.28 13.70 -0.67
CA SER A 68 -9.60 13.50 -1.27
C SER A 68 -9.53 13.15 -2.76
N GLU A 69 -8.40 13.43 -3.39
CA GLU A 69 -8.10 13.21 -4.81
C GLU A 69 -6.64 12.75 -4.93
N PRO A 70 -6.30 11.88 -5.90
CA PRO A 70 -4.93 11.42 -6.07
C PRO A 70 -4.05 12.54 -6.64
N ASP A 71 -2.77 12.53 -6.32
CA ASP A 71 -1.82 13.47 -6.95
C ASP A 71 -1.65 13.16 -8.45
N HIS A 72 -1.78 11.89 -8.84
CA HIS A 72 -1.74 11.43 -10.23
C HIS A 72 -2.81 10.37 -10.50
N THR A 73 -3.52 10.45 -11.62
CA THR A 73 -4.50 9.45 -12.04
C THR A 73 -3.89 8.46 -13.03
N ALA A 74 -4.21 7.17 -12.88
CA ALA A 74 -3.75 6.12 -13.79
C ALA A 74 -4.36 6.31 -15.19
N PRO A 75 -3.55 6.47 -16.25
CA PRO A 75 -4.05 6.68 -17.61
C PRO A 75 -4.72 5.44 -18.21
N ILE A 76 -4.32 4.25 -17.74
CA ILE A 76 -4.79 2.95 -18.23
C ILE A 76 -5.20 2.07 -17.04
N GLY A 77 -6.37 1.45 -17.11
CA GLY A 77 -6.81 0.47 -16.12
C GLY A 77 -6.05 -0.85 -16.23
N SER A 78 -6.06 -1.64 -15.15
CA SER A 78 -5.55 -3.01 -15.21
C SER A 78 -6.54 -3.86 -16.03
N PRO A 79 -6.09 -4.53 -17.11
CA PRO A 79 -6.95 -5.40 -17.89
C PRO A 79 -7.50 -6.52 -17.00
N ARG A 80 -8.83 -6.59 -16.85
CA ARG A 80 -9.48 -7.61 -16.03
C ARG A 80 -9.76 -8.87 -16.85
N GLY A 81 -9.43 -10.03 -16.29
CA GLY A 81 -9.63 -11.32 -16.96
C GLY A 81 -8.55 -11.66 -17.99
N ASN A 82 -8.87 -12.53 -18.96
CA ASN A 82 -7.93 -13.01 -19.98
C ASN A 82 -7.70 -12.03 -21.14
N VAL A 83 -7.73 -10.72 -20.88
CA VAL A 83 -7.53 -9.69 -21.92
C VAL A 83 -6.05 -9.68 -22.32
N ARG A 84 -5.80 -9.87 -23.62
CA ARG A 84 -4.45 -9.85 -24.21
C ARG A 84 -4.12 -8.44 -24.68
N ILE A 85 -2.93 -7.96 -24.34
CA ILE A 85 -2.43 -6.69 -24.88
C ILE A 85 -1.92 -6.95 -26.31
N PRO A 86 -2.32 -6.14 -27.31
CA PRO A 86 -1.79 -6.25 -28.67
C PRO A 86 -0.26 -6.11 -28.68
N ALA A 87 0.44 -6.88 -29.52
CA ALA A 87 1.90 -6.92 -29.51
C ALA A 87 2.59 -5.55 -29.70
N GLY A 88 2.00 -4.67 -30.52
CA GLY A 88 2.52 -3.31 -30.71
C GLY A 88 2.30 -2.34 -29.54
N GLN A 89 1.59 -2.75 -28.48
CA GLN A 89 1.28 -1.90 -27.32
C GLN A 89 1.92 -2.38 -26.01
N THR A 90 2.59 -3.54 -26.03
CA THR A 90 3.20 -4.14 -24.85
C THR A 90 4.29 -3.27 -24.26
N GLU A 91 5.21 -2.75 -25.07
CA GLU A 91 6.33 -1.92 -24.58
C GLU A 91 5.83 -0.61 -23.95
N MET A 92 4.90 0.08 -24.62
CA MET A 92 4.26 1.29 -24.09
C MET A 92 3.55 1.01 -22.76
N TYR A 93 2.82 -0.10 -22.68
CA TYR A 93 2.13 -0.49 -21.46
C TYR A 93 3.11 -0.77 -20.31
N LEU A 94 4.16 -1.56 -20.56
CA LEU A 94 5.19 -1.86 -19.55
C LEU A 94 5.94 -0.61 -19.11
N GLY A 95 6.24 0.31 -20.03
CA GLY A 95 6.84 1.61 -19.72
C GLY A 95 5.95 2.43 -18.80
N LEU A 96 4.65 2.54 -19.10
CA LEU A 96 3.69 3.22 -18.23
C LEU A 96 3.61 2.61 -16.83
N LEU A 97 3.57 1.28 -16.71
CA LEU A 97 3.55 0.62 -15.40
C LEU A 97 4.84 0.82 -14.59
N SER A 98 5.96 1.02 -15.26
CA SER A 98 7.26 1.20 -14.62
C SER A 98 7.49 2.64 -14.17
N ASP A 99 7.06 3.60 -14.98
CA ASP A 99 7.49 5.00 -14.86
C ASP A 99 6.38 5.94 -14.37
N HIS A 100 5.10 5.58 -14.55
CA HIS A 100 4.02 6.50 -14.22
C HIS A 100 3.67 6.44 -12.72
N PRO A 101 3.63 7.58 -12.00
CA PRO A 101 3.52 7.65 -10.53
C PRO A 101 2.18 7.14 -9.98
N ALA A 102 1.19 6.91 -10.84
CA ALA A 102 -0.09 6.30 -10.45
C ALA A 102 -0.06 4.76 -10.38
N TYR A 103 1.08 4.10 -10.64
CA TYR A 103 1.22 2.65 -10.50
C TYR A 103 2.31 2.29 -9.49
N ILE A 104 2.10 1.20 -8.76
CA ILE A 104 3.18 0.52 -8.05
C ILE A 104 4.09 -0.14 -9.08
N SER A 105 5.29 0.40 -9.21
CA SER A 105 6.32 -0.12 -10.12
C SER A 105 6.60 -1.61 -9.84
N PRO A 106 6.82 -2.45 -10.87
CA PRO A 106 7.22 -3.84 -10.70
C PRO A 106 8.49 -4.05 -9.86
N THR A 107 9.34 -3.02 -9.76
CA THR A 107 10.58 -3.03 -8.98
C THR A 107 10.48 -2.32 -7.63
N ALA A 108 9.31 -1.77 -7.27
CA ALA A 108 9.06 -1.08 -5.99
C ALA A 108 9.58 -1.85 -4.76
N ALA A 109 9.38 -3.17 -4.76
CA ALA A 109 9.82 -4.05 -3.68
C ALA A 109 11.35 -4.13 -3.52
N ASN A 110 12.12 -3.73 -4.53
CA ASN A 110 13.58 -3.79 -4.48
C ASN A 110 14.19 -2.71 -3.59
N ASP A 111 13.51 -1.58 -3.45
CA ASP A 111 13.98 -0.43 -2.66
C ASP A 111 14.12 -0.82 -1.18
N LEU A 112 13.20 -1.66 -0.68
CA LEU A 112 13.22 -2.19 0.68
C LEU A 112 14.33 -3.22 0.95
N ASN A 113 14.98 -3.78 -0.08
CA ASN A 113 16.02 -4.80 0.13
C ASN A 113 17.21 -4.23 0.92
N GLY A 114 17.58 -2.98 0.67
CA GLY A 114 18.66 -2.29 1.38
C GLY A 114 18.37 -2.17 2.87
N ILE A 115 17.17 -1.70 3.20
CA ILE A 115 16.70 -1.49 4.58
C ILE A 115 16.60 -2.83 5.32
N LEU A 116 15.96 -3.83 4.71
CA LEU A 116 15.82 -5.15 5.30
C LEU A 116 17.16 -5.82 5.58
N ARG A 117 18.12 -5.69 4.66
CA ARG A 117 19.48 -6.19 4.88
C ARG A 117 20.14 -5.45 6.04
N ARG A 118 20.08 -4.12 6.06
CA ARG A 118 20.68 -3.31 7.13
C ARG A 118 20.14 -3.66 8.51
N ILE A 119 18.82 -3.81 8.65
CA ILE A 119 18.19 -4.22 9.90
C ILE A 119 18.66 -5.61 10.32
N ARG A 120 18.67 -6.58 9.40
CA ARG A 120 19.15 -7.94 9.71
C ARG A 120 20.62 -7.93 10.14
N ASP A 121 21.47 -7.16 9.49
CA ASP A 121 22.88 -7.04 9.85
C ASP A 121 23.04 -6.47 11.26
N MET A 122 22.29 -5.42 11.62
CA MET A 122 22.31 -4.81 12.95
C MET A 122 21.76 -5.75 14.04
N VAL A 123 20.68 -6.48 13.75
CA VAL A 123 20.06 -7.42 14.69
C VAL A 123 20.96 -8.64 14.94
N ASN A 124 21.54 -9.21 13.88
CA ASN A 124 22.33 -10.44 13.96
C ASN A 124 23.82 -10.22 14.23
N SER A 125 24.30 -8.97 14.20
CA SER A 125 25.68 -8.64 14.54
C SER A 125 26.00 -9.09 15.97
N PRO A 126 27.18 -9.69 16.22
CA PRO A 126 27.60 -10.01 17.59
C PRO A 126 27.76 -8.76 18.45
N ASN A 127 28.16 -7.64 17.85
CA ASN A 127 28.31 -6.36 18.51
C ASN A 127 27.01 -5.56 18.46
N ALA A 128 26.70 -4.84 19.54
CA ALA A 128 25.57 -3.91 19.56
C ALA A 128 25.74 -2.83 18.47
N PRO A 129 24.67 -2.43 17.76
CA PRO A 129 24.75 -1.35 16.78
C PRO A 129 25.22 -0.05 17.43
N THR A 130 26.05 0.72 16.75
CA THR A 130 26.46 2.04 17.27
C THR A 130 25.37 3.08 17.07
N LEU A 131 25.38 4.17 17.84
CA LEU A 131 24.47 5.31 17.66
C LEU A 131 24.44 5.82 16.20
N ALA A 132 25.61 5.90 15.54
CA ALA A 132 25.69 6.34 14.15
C ALA A 132 24.92 5.41 13.20
N GLU A 133 24.96 4.10 13.47
CA GLU A 133 24.23 3.11 12.68
C GLU A 133 22.73 3.18 12.92
N GLN A 134 22.30 3.39 14.17
CA GLN A 134 20.89 3.57 14.51
C GLN A 134 20.32 4.84 13.84
N ARG A 135 21.03 5.98 13.91
CA ARG A 135 20.63 7.21 13.22
C ARG A 135 20.58 7.04 11.70
N SER A 136 21.55 6.33 11.13
CA SER A 136 21.57 6.02 9.70
C SER A 136 20.36 5.16 9.30
N LEU A 137 19.95 4.20 10.15
CA LEU A 137 18.72 3.42 9.92
C LEU A 137 17.49 4.32 9.93
N VAL A 138 17.36 5.25 10.89
CA VAL A 138 16.24 6.21 10.91
C VAL A 138 16.19 7.01 9.60
N SER A 139 17.33 7.52 9.13
CA SER A 139 17.39 8.25 7.86
C SER A 139 16.98 7.40 6.65
N LEU A 140 17.32 6.10 6.63
CA LEU A 140 16.88 5.19 5.57
C LEU A 140 15.36 4.95 5.61
N LEU A 141 14.79 4.79 6.81
CA LEU A 141 13.34 4.66 6.98
C LEU A 141 12.61 5.92 6.53
N GLU A 142 13.14 7.11 6.81
CA GLU A 142 12.54 8.37 6.36
C GLU A 142 12.58 8.55 4.83
N GLN A 143 13.64 8.08 4.18
CA GLN A 143 13.69 8.02 2.71
C GLN A 143 12.58 7.11 2.17
N GLU A 144 12.37 5.96 2.81
CA GLU A 144 11.28 5.05 2.46
C GLU A 144 9.91 5.66 2.76
N VAL A 145 9.76 6.42 3.84
CA VAL A 145 8.51 7.16 4.14
C VAL A 145 8.17 8.15 3.03
N ASN A 146 9.16 8.82 2.46
CA ASN A 146 8.91 9.72 1.33
C ASN A 146 8.45 8.98 0.07
N ARG A 147 8.93 7.75 -0.14
CA ARG A 147 8.45 6.85 -1.19
C ARG A 147 7.03 6.38 -0.89
N SER A 148 6.82 5.88 0.32
CA SER A 148 5.53 5.45 0.85
C SER A 148 4.46 6.51 0.67
N LYS A 149 4.71 7.77 1.04
CA LYS A 149 3.76 8.87 0.83
C LYS A 149 3.33 9.04 -0.63
N ARG A 150 4.25 8.90 -1.58
CA ARG A 150 3.88 8.92 -3.02
C ARG A 150 2.97 7.75 -3.35
N ASP A 151 3.27 6.57 -2.81
CA ASP A 151 2.48 5.36 -3.01
C ASP A 151 1.06 5.51 -2.38
N LEU A 152 0.96 6.13 -1.20
CA LEU A 152 -0.31 6.46 -0.53
C LEU A 152 -1.14 7.44 -1.36
N PHE A 153 -0.53 8.52 -1.86
CA PHE A 153 -1.27 9.62 -2.52
C PHE A 153 -1.68 9.33 -3.95
N SER A 154 -1.08 8.35 -4.61
CA SER A 154 -1.38 8.05 -6.02
C SER A 154 -1.76 6.59 -6.23
N PRO A 155 -0.85 5.61 -6.28
CA PRO A 155 -1.20 4.26 -6.71
C PRO A 155 -2.12 3.52 -5.74
N LEU A 156 -2.04 3.80 -4.43
CA LEU A 156 -2.95 3.23 -3.41
C LEU A 156 -4.16 4.12 -3.14
N HIS A 157 -4.31 5.23 -3.85
CA HIS A 157 -5.52 6.04 -3.76
C HIS A 157 -6.73 5.24 -4.29
N PRO A 158 -7.93 5.35 -3.68
CA PRO A 158 -9.12 4.61 -4.10
C PRO A 158 -9.43 4.68 -5.60
N GLU A 159 -9.16 5.83 -6.23
CA GLU A 159 -9.39 6.05 -7.67
C GLU A 159 -8.44 5.25 -8.59
N ASN A 160 -7.23 4.90 -8.13
CA ASN A 160 -6.23 4.20 -8.94
C ASN A 160 -6.10 2.71 -8.58
N LEU A 161 -6.75 2.28 -7.50
CA LEU A 161 -6.55 0.94 -6.95
C LEU A 161 -6.90 -0.16 -7.96
N THR A 162 -7.95 0.05 -8.74
CA THR A 162 -8.39 -0.90 -9.78
C THR A 162 -7.47 -0.96 -10.99
N SER A 163 -6.55 0.00 -11.10
CA SER A 163 -5.54 0.09 -12.16
C SER A 163 -4.25 -0.62 -11.78
N GLN A 164 -4.11 -1.06 -10.53
CA GLN A 164 -2.92 -1.76 -10.05
C GLN A 164 -2.89 -3.23 -10.46
N HIS A 165 -1.68 -3.80 -10.35
CA HIS A 165 -1.41 -5.20 -10.63
C HIS A 165 -1.09 -5.97 -9.38
N LYS A 166 -1.66 -7.17 -9.28
CA LYS A 166 -1.50 -8.06 -8.15
C LYS A 166 -0.03 -8.38 -7.84
N SER A 167 0.76 -8.74 -8.85
CA SER A 167 2.15 -9.20 -8.61
C SER A 167 3.07 -8.12 -8.01
N PRO A 168 3.15 -6.87 -8.53
CA PRO A 168 3.89 -5.79 -7.88
C PRO A 168 3.41 -5.51 -6.45
N ILE A 169 2.09 -5.45 -6.24
CA ILE A 169 1.47 -5.21 -4.93
C ILE A 169 1.84 -6.31 -3.92
N GLU A 170 1.74 -7.58 -4.31
CA GLU A 170 2.12 -8.73 -3.47
C GLU A 170 3.60 -8.70 -3.09
N LYS A 171 4.48 -8.42 -4.07
CA LYS A 171 5.92 -8.32 -3.81
C LYS A 171 6.23 -7.22 -2.80
N LEU A 172 5.66 -6.04 -2.98
CA LEU A 172 5.87 -4.89 -2.09
C LEU A 172 5.30 -5.18 -0.69
N ARG A 173 4.06 -5.67 -0.63
CA ARG A 173 3.38 -6.11 0.61
C ARG A 173 4.20 -7.12 1.41
N ASN A 174 4.80 -8.10 0.74
CA ASN A 174 5.66 -9.09 1.39
C ASN A 174 6.93 -8.47 1.97
N LYS A 175 7.49 -7.44 1.34
CA LYS A 175 8.66 -6.72 1.88
C LYS A 175 8.29 -5.90 3.11
N TYR A 176 7.18 -5.16 3.08
CA TYR A 176 6.70 -4.46 4.28
C TYR A 176 6.34 -5.42 5.41
N LYS A 177 5.70 -6.56 5.11
CA LYS A 177 5.45 -7.60 6.10
C LYS A 177 6.75 -8.08 6.75
N ALA A 178 7.79 -8.37 5.97
CA ALA A 178 9.09 -8.77 6.48
C ALA A 178 9.76 -7.64 7.32
N LEU A 179 9.57 -6.37 6.93
CA LEU A 179 10.06 -5.23 7.67
C LEU A 179 9.38 -5.12 9.03
N MET A 180 8.05 -5.10 9.06
CA MET A 180 7.27 -4.99 10.29
C MET A 180 7.57 -6.16 11.25
N GLN A 181 7.68 -7.39 10.75
CA GLN A 181 8.07 -8.54 11.57
C GLN A 181 9.44 -8.40 12.24
N LEU A 182 10.38 -7.64 11.65
CA LEU A 182 11.68 -7.37 12.28
C LEU A 182 11.57 -6.29 13.37
N LEU A 183 10.58 -5.40 13.26
CA LEU A 183 10.36 -4.28 14.17
C LEU A 183 9.35 -4.57 15.29
N GLU A 184 8.52 -5.61 15.15
CA GLU A 184 7.53 -6.03 16.15
C GLU A 184 8.14 -6.76 17.36
N ASP A 185 9.32 -7.35 17.21
CA ASP A 185 10.04 -8.02 18.31
C ASP A 185 10.65 -6.97 19.25
N PRO A 186 10.24 -6.90 20.53
CA PRO A 186 10.71 -5.86 21.45
C PRO A 186 12.22 -5.88 21.71
N GLU A 187 12.84 -7.07 21.71
CA GLU A 187 14.29 -7.19 21.94
C GLU A 187 15.07 -6.67 20.74
N ARG A 188 14.63 -7.00 19.53
CA ARG A 188 15.22 -6.48 18.29
C ARG A 188 15.01 -4.99 18.17
N LEU A 189 13.80 -4.51 18.45
CA LEU A 189 13.48 -3.09 18.40
C LEU A 189 14.34 -2.31 19.38
N ASN A 190 14.43 -2.76 20.64
CA ASN A 190 15.31 -2.15 21.63
C ASN A 190 16.76 -2.13 21.15
N ARG A 191 17.27 -3.20 20.55
CA ARG A 191 18.63 -3.22 19.98
C ARG A 191 18.84 -2.19 18.86
N LEU A 192 17.80 -1.93 18.06
CA LEU A 192 17.85 -0.98 16.95
C LEU A 192 17.70 0.48 17.39
N THR A 193 17.15 0.75 18.57
CA THR A 193 16.77 2.12 18.99
C THR A 193 17.26 2.55 20.37
N ASN A 194 17.87 1.67 21.18
CA ASN A 194 18.21 1.94 22.58
C ASN A 194 19.20 3.10 22.83
N GLN A 195 19.96 3.52 21.82
CA GLN A 195 20.91 4.62 21.95
C GLN A 195 20.38 5.90 21.30
N LEU A 196 19.25 5.84 20.57
CA LEU A 196 18.68 7.00 19.91
C LEU A 196 18.25 8.05 20.94
N GLU A 197 18.55 9.30 20.65
CA GLU A 197 17.97 10.42 21.38
C GLU A 197 16.45 10.51 21.14
N PRO A 198 15.69 11.14 22.06
CA PRO A 198 14.24 11.25 21.95
C PRO A 198 13.76 11.76 20.58
N GLU A 199 14.43 12.76 20.00
CA GLU A 199 14.11 13.28 18.66
C GLU A 199 14.18 12.19 17.58
N PHE A 200 15.22 11.35 17.60
CA PHE A 200 15.36 10.26 16.62
C PHE A 200 14.40 9.11 16.91
N GLN A 201 14.02 8.90 18.17
CA GLN A 201 12.97 7.94 18.52
C GLN A 201 11.62 8.38 17.98
N ASP A 202 11.24 9.65 18.14
CA ASP A 202 10.00 10.20 17.60
C ASP A 202 9.95 10.08 16.07
N ARG A 203 11.07 10.37 15.39
CA ARG A 203 11.21 10.20 13.94
C ARG A 203 11.10 8.75 13.50
N PHE A 204 11.69 7.82 14.25
CA PHE A 204 11.55 6.39 14.01
C PHE A 204 10.09 5.94 14.14
N LEU A 205 9.39 6.37 15.20
CA LEU A 205 7.98 6.04 15.44
C LEU A 205 7.09 6.58 14.32
N ALA A 206 7.25 7.86 13.96
CA ALA A 206 6.52 8.48 12.87
C ALA A 206 6.77 7.75 11.53
N ALA A 207 8.01 7.32 11.27
CA ALA A 207 8.30 6.52 10.09
C ALA A 207 7.56 5.17 10.12
N ASN A 208 7.60 4.47 11.25
CA ASN A 208 6.93 3.19 11.41
C ASN A 208 5.41 3.28 11.21
N GLU A 209 4.77 4.35 11.68
CA GLU A 209 3.34 4.59 11.48
C GLU A 209 2.97 4.70 9.99
N VAL A 210 3.73 5.46 9.21
CA VAL A 210 3.47 5.61 7.77
C VAL A 210 3.70 4.32 7.00
N LEU A 211 4.80 3.61 7.26
CA LEU A 211 5.10 2.35 6.58
C LEU A 211 4.09 1.24 6.95
N SER A 212 3.60 1.25 8.20
CA SER A 212 2.53 0.37 8.64
C SER A 212 1.21 0.68 7.92
N ALA A 213 0.87 1.96 7.76
CA ALA A 213 -0.31 2.37 7.00
C ALA A 213 -0.25 1.89 5.54
N GLU A 214 0.88 2.04 4.86
CA GLU A 214 1.04 1.51 3.51
C GLU A 214 0.86 0.00 3.44
N LYS A 215 1.49 -0.75 4.37
CA LYS A 215 1.29 -2.21 4.47
C LYS A 215 -0.20 -2.55 4.59
N MET A 216 -0.94 -1.86 5.46
CA MET A 216 -2.36 -2.11 5.67
C MET A 216 -3.20 -1.83 4.42
N LEU A 217 -2.88 -0.78 3.66
CA LEU A 217 -3.53 -0.51 2.37
C LEU A 217 -3.21 -1.59 1.33
N LEU A 218 -1.97 -2.06 1.27
CA LEU A 218 -1.55 -3.14 0.39
C LEU A 218 -2.23 -4.47 0.75
N ASP A 219 -2.35 -4.78 2.04
CA ASP A 219 -3.12 -5.93 2.54
C ASP A 219 -4.58 -5.84 2.08
N ASN A 220 -5.24 -4.71 2.35
CA ASN A 220 -6.64 -4.51 2.01
C ASN A 220 -6.90 -4.53 0.50
N ALA A 221 -5.98 -3.96 -0.30
CA ALA A 221 -6.03 -3.96 -1.76
C ALA A 221 -6.09 -5.38 -2.34
N LEU A 222 -5.30 -6.29 -1.77
CA LEU A 222 -5.24 -7.70 -2.18
C LEU A 222 -6.46 -8.49 -1.67
N GLU A 223 -6.80 -8.35 -0.39
CA GLU A 223 -7.87 -9.11 0.25
C GLU A 223 -9.25 -8.81 -0.33
N MET A 224 -9.49 -7.56 -0.69
CA MET A 224 -10.77 -7.13 -1.28
C MET A 224 -10.84 -7.35 -2.81
N GLY A 225 -9.77 -7.85 -3.43
CA GLY A 225 -9.74 -8.16 -4.86
C GLY A 225 -9.84 -6.93 -5.78
N TYR A 226 -9.40 -5.76 -5.32
CA TYR A 226 -9.47 -4.54 -6.13
C TYR A 226 -8.42 -4.52 -7.25
N VAL A 227 -7.27 -5.14 -7.01
CA VAL A 227 -6.14 -5.19 -7.94
C VAL A 227 -6.35 -6.26 -9.02
N GLY A 228 -5.97 -5.94 -10.26
CA GLY A 228 -6.11 -6.86 -11.39
C GLY A 228 -4.92 -7.80 -11.56
N ASP A 229 -5.14 -8.92 -12.24
CA ASP A 229 -4.04 -9.77 -12.69
C ASP A 229 -3.20 -9.08 -13.77
N PHE A 230 -1.98 -9.56 -13.96
CA PHE A 230 -1.15 -9.06 -15.06
C PHE A 230 -1.71 -9.55 -16.41
N PRO A 231 -1.79 -8.68 -17.43
CA PRO A 231 -2.26 -9.10 -18.75
C PRO A 231 -1.37 -10.19 -19.34
N ARG A 232 -1.99 -11.03 -20.19
CA ARG A 232 -1.21 -11.94 -21.04
C ARG A 232 -0.46 -11.11 -22.08
N LEU A 233 0.87 -11.19 -22.01
CA LEU A 233 1.73 -10.64 -23.05
C LEU A 233 1.65 -11.53 -24.31
N PRO A 234 2.01 -10.99 -25.49
CA PRO A 234 1.99 -11.73 -26.75
C PRO A 234 2.84 -13.00 -26.72
#